data_AF-A0A418T614-F1
#
_entry.id   AF-A0A418T614-F1
#
_cell.length_a   1.000
_cell.length_b   1.000
_cell.length_c   1.000
_cell.angle_alpha   90.00
_cell.angle_beta   90.00
_cell.angle_gamma   90.00
#
_symmetry.space_group_name_H-M   'P 1'
#
loop_
_entity.id
_entity.type
_entity.pdbx_description
1 polymer ?
#
loop_
_entity_poly.entity_id
_entity_poly.type
_entity_poly.pdbx_seq_one_letter_code
_entity_poly.pdbx_strand_id
1 'polypeptide(L)'
;MAGRRAKPIGLHLAQGNPSHLTKQEIEARQQNELKLGVQDLAKLKKPPFVAKDKTAAKLWNELIKEYKVAAEQNVELLTSSDVGALGLYCKTYSEYNRLLEAYQRVDNIAQDTDNLYDYIMEQDDYVMKSMSNIAQLASIDGILKIETAINKKMDMLLKLQDRLFLNPLAKIKNVPKPAKKEAKQSAMGAFMNKRAGGHGT
;
A
#
# COMPACT_ATOMS: atom_id res chain seq x y z
N MET A 1 -30.19 18.48 -21.47
CA MET A 1 -29.78 17.10 -21.14
C MET A 1 -28.66 17.17 -20.12
N ALA A 2 -28.83 16.53 -18.95
CA ALA A 2 -27.80 16.54 -17.90
C ALA A 2 -26.58 15.75 -18.38
N GLY A 3 -25.54 16.46 -18.83
CA GLY A 3 -24.32 15.88 -19.38
C GLY A 3 -23.61 15.03 -18.32
N ARG A 4 -23.30 13.78 -18.67
CA ARG A 4 -22.51 12.88 -17.83
C ARG A 4 -21.17 13.56 -17.54
N ARG A 5 -20.77 13.61 -16.26
CA ARG A 5 -19.49 14.23 -15.85
C ARG A 5 -18.35 13.60 -16.66
N ALA A 6 -17.46 14.44 -17.18
CA ALA A 6 -16.28 13.98 -17.91
C ALA A 6 -15.42 13.08 -17.00
N LYS A 7 -14.91 11.98 -17.54
CA LYS A 7 -13.97 11.11 -16.83
C LYS A 7 -12.59 11.78 -16.78
N PRO A 8 -11.82 11.58 -15.68
CA PRO A 8 -10.40 11.94 -15.60
C PRO A 8 -9.61 11.47 -16.82
N ILE A 9 -8.64 12.27 -17.32
CA ILE A 9 -7.91 11.91 -18.54
C ILE A 9 -7.10 10.63 -18.35
N GLY A 10 -6.55 10.42 -17.15
CA GLY A 10 -5.83 9.19 -16.81
C GLY A 10 -6.72 7.96 -16.90
N LEU A 11 -7.95 8.03 -16.38
CA LEU A 11 -8.93 6.94 -16.46
C LEU A 11 -9.39 6.71 -17.90
N HIS A 12 -9.55 7.79 -18.67
CA HIS A 12 -9.93 7.76 -20.07
C HIS A 12 -8.88 7.04 -20.94
N LEU A 13 -7.59 7.34 -20.72
CA LEU A 13 -6.48 6.69 -21.41
C LEU A 13 -6.31 5.22 -20.98
N ALA A 14 -6.46 4.92 -19.69
CA ALA A 14 -6.38 3.55 -19.18
C ALA A 14 -7.47 2.62 -19.77
N GLN A 15 -8.63 3.19 -20.14
CA GLN A 15 -9.72 2.48 -20.81
C GLN A 15 -9.57 2.40 -22.34
N GLY A 16 -8.45 2.88 -22.90
CA GLY A 16 -8.16 2.80 -24.34
C GLY A 16 -8.69 3.98 -25.16
N ASN A 17 -8.86 5.17 -24.56
CA ASN A 17 -9.35 6.38 -25.24
C ASN A 17 -10.74 6.19 -25.91
N PRO A 18 -11.79 5.84 -25.16
CA PRO A 18 -13.12 5.51 -25.71
C PRO A 18 -13.84 6.67 -26.41
N SER A 19 -13.34 7.90 -26.28
CA SER A 19 -13.88 9.10 -26.96
C SER A 19 -12.97 9.59 -28.08
N HIS A 20 -11.94 8.81 -28.45
CA HIS A 20 -11.03 9.09 -29.56
C HIS A 20 -10.43 10.51 -29.53
N LEU A 21 -10.07 11.00 -28.34
CA LEU A 21 -9.44 12.30 -28.19
C LEU A 21 -8.11 12.35 -28.94
N THR A 22 -7.87 13.46 -29.62
CA THR A 22 -6.59 13.78 -30.28
C THR A 22 -5.50 14.07 -29.25
N LYS A 23 -4.22 14.02 -29.66
CA LYS A 23 -3.08 14.33 -28.78
C LYS A 23 -3.20 15.73 -28.15
N GLN A 24 -3.59 16.72 -28.94
CA GLN A 24 -3.76 18.11 -28.49
C GLN A 24 -4.90 18.24 -27.47
N GLU A 25 -6.01 17.52 -27.66
CA GLU A 25 -7.12 17.51 -26.70
C GLU A 25 -6.77 16.77 -25.39
N ILE A 26 -5.97 15.71 -25.48
CA ILE A 26 -5.46 15.00 -24.30
C ILE A 26 -4.57 15.93 -23.48
N GLU A 27 -3.62 16.62 -24.12
CA GLU A 27 -2.73 17.57 -23.46
C GLU A 27 -3.49 18.74 -22.84
N ALA A 28 -4.42 19.33 -23.58
CA ALA A 28 -5.27 20.41 -23.07
C ALA A 28 -6.12 19.96 -21.87
N ARG A 29 -6.67 18.74 -21.89
CA ARG A 29 -7.42 18.20 -20.74
C ARG A 29 -6.51 17.90 -19.56
N GLN A 30 -5.33 17.33 -19.79
CA GLN A 30 -4.38 16.99 -18.75
C GLN A 30 -3.83 18.23 -18.03
N GLN A 31 -3.69 19.35 -18.75
CA GLN A 31 -3.30 20.64 -18.16
C GLN A 31 -4.44 21.30 -17.38
N ASN A 32 -5.68 21.15 -17.85
CA ASN A 32 -6.87 21.76 -17.25
C ASN A 32 -7.51 20.89 -16.14
N GLU A 33 -7.05 19.64 -15.96
CA GLU A 33 -7.56 18.76 -14.91
C GLU A 33 -7.07 19.24 -13.53
N LEU A 34 -7.98 19.30 -12.56
CA LEU A 34 -7.68 19.73 -11.21
C LEU A 34 -6.69 18.75 -10.56
N LYS A 35 -5.42 19.17 -10.47
CA LYS A 35 -4.38 18.43 -9.74
C LYS A 35 -4.61 18.62 -8.25
N LEU A 36 -5.02 17.55 -7.57
CA LEU A 36 -5.20 17.56 -6.13
C LEU A 36 -3.87 17.31 -5.42
N GLY A 37 -3.56 18.20 -4.48
CA GLY A 37 -2.39 18.10 -3.63
C GLY A 37 -1.09 18.55 -4.30
N VAL A 38 -0.08 18.75 -3.45
CA VAL A 38 1.28 19.09 -3.87
C VAL A 38 2.04 17.80 -4.15
N GLN A 39 2.65 17.69 -5.33
CA GLN A 39 3.45 16.54 -5.77
C GLN A 39 4.90 16.59 -5.23
N ASP A 40 5.31 17.75 -4.72
CA ASP A 40 6.60 17.93 -4.06
C ASP A 40 6.67 17.12 -2.76
N LEU A 41 7.23 15.91 -2.88
CA LEU A 41 7.44 14.98 -1.77
C LEU A 41 8.36 15.53 -0.68
N ALA A 42 9.20 16.54 -0.98
CA ALA A 42 10.06 17.16 0.02
C ALA A 42 9.29 18.07 0.98
N LYS A 43 8.11 18.56 0.57
CA LYS A 43 7.22 19.39 1.40
C LYS A 43 6.20 18.58 2.20
N LEU A 44 6.15 17.26 2.03
CA LEU A 44 5.23 16.41 2.77
C LEU A 44 5.61 16.34 4.25
N LYS A 45 4.76 16.92 5.08
CA LYS A 45 4.93 16.90 6.54
C LYS A 45 4.38 15.59 7.11
N LYS A 46 5.22 14.92 7.91
CA LYS A 46 4.83 13.75 8.69
C LYS A 46 3.75 14.14 9.72
N PRO A 47 2.63 13.41 9.81
CA PRO A 47 1.62 13.68 10.84
C PRO A 47 2.16 13.49 12.27
N PRO A 48 1.70 14.28 13.27
CA PRO A 48 2.22 14.19 14.64
C PRO A 48 2.10 12.81 15.28
N PHE A 49 1.00 12.09 15.02
CA PHE A 49 0.77 10.75 15.57
C PHE A 49 1.72 9.70 14.98
N VAL A 50 2.26 9.92 13.78
CA VAL A 50 3.30 9.09 13.18
C VAL A 50 4.66 9.47 13.74
N ALA A 51 4.94 10.77 13.90
CA ALA A 51 6.22 11.25 14.41
C ALA A 51 6.52 10.78 15.84
N LYS A 52 5.49 10.70 16.69
CA LYS A 52 5.60 10.23 18.08
C LYS A 52 5.83 8.72 18.20
N ASP A 53 5.56 7.95 17.16
CA ASP A 53 5.66 6.49 17.17
C ASP A 53 6.92 6.07 16.38
N LYS A 54 7.95 5.57 17.07
CA LYS A 54 9.26 5.27 16.46
C LYS A 54 9.14 4.28 15.28
N THR A 55 8.32 3.25 15.43
CA THR A 55 8.13 2.22 14.40
C THR A 55 7.40 2.80 13.19
N ALA A 56 6.33 3.56 13.42
CA ALA A 56 5.60 4.24 12.35
C ALA A 56 6.47 5.30 11.65
N ALA A 57 7.25 6.06 12.41
CA ALA A 57 8.13 7.10 11.89
C ALA A 57 9.26 6.55 11.02
N LYS A 58 9.81 5.38 11.37
CA LYS A 58 10.80 4.67 10.57
C LYS A 58 10.21 4.23 9.24
N LEU A 59 9.08 3.51 9.27
CA LEU A 59 8.40 3.05 8.07
C LEU A 59 8.02 4.22 7.14
N TRP A 60 7.49 5.32 7.70
CA TRP A 60 7.21 6.52 6.91
C TRP A 60 8.43 7.01 6.13
N ASN A 61 9.59 7.07 6.78
CA ASN A 61 10.80 7.56 6.14
C ASN A 61 11.30 6.62 5.03
N GLU A 62 11.16 5.31 5.22
CA GLU A 62 11.49 4.30 4.21
C GLU A 62 10.58 4.43 2.98
N LEU A 63 9.27 4.49 3.19
CA LEU A 63 8.30 4.65 2.11
C LEU A 63 8.48 5.96 1.33
N ILE A 64 8.73 7.08 2.01
CA ILE A 64 9.01 8.35 1.34
C ILE A 64 10.28 8.27 0.49
N LYS A 65 11.32 7.54 0.91
CA LYS A 65 12.50 7.32 0.07
C LYS A 65 12.14 6.56 -1.20
N GLU A 66 11.38 5.47 -1.10
CA GLU A 66 10.93 4.70 -2.27
C GLU A 66 10.09 5.56 -3.23
N TYR A 67 9.15 6.35 -2.72
CA TYR A 67 8.33 7.23 -3.56
C TYR A 67 9.14 8.33 -4.23
N LYS A 68 10.20 8.84 -3.60
CA LYS A 68 11.11 9.79 -4.24
C LYS A 68 11.86 9.17 -5.40
N VAL A 69 12.39 7.95 -5.24
CA VAL A 69 13.04 7.20 -6.33
C VAL A 69 12.05 6.94 -7.47
N ALA A 70 10.79 6.61 -7.16
CA ALA A 70 9.75 6.46 -8.17
C ALA A 70 9.47 7.78 -8.90
N ALA A 71 9.41 8.91 -8.18
CA ALA A 71 9.19 10.24 -8.77
C ALA A 71 10.35 10.66 -9.70
N GLU A 72 11.61 10.34 -9.34
CA GLU A 72 12.78 10.53 -10.22
C GLU A 72 12.67 9.76 -11.54
N GLN A 73 11.94 8.63 -11.54
CA GLN A 73 11.63 7.83 -12.73
C GLN A 73 10.35 8.31 -13.45
N ASN A 74 9.85 9.50 -13.13
CA ASN A 74 8.58 10.07 -13.61
C ASN A 74 7.34 9.22 -13.24
N VAL A 75 7.41 8.47 -12.13
CA VAL A 75 6.27 7.73 -11.58
C VAL A 75 5.79 8.43 -10.31
N GLU A 76 4.83 9.33 -10.48
CA GLU A 76 4.21 10.07 -9.37
C GLU A 76 3.11 9.22 -8.71
N LEU A 77 3.47 8.54 -7.62
CA LEU A 77 2.56 7.63 -6.90
C LEU A 77 1.84 8.27 -5.70
N LEU A 78 2.37 9.37 -5.18
CA LEU A 78 1.91 9.97 -3.92
C LEU A 78 1.77 11.49 -4.05
N THR A 79 0.69 12.02 -3.50
CA THR A 79 0.42 13.47 -3.42
C THR A 79 0.19 13.88 -1.96
N SER A 80 0.12 15.19 -1.70
CA SER A 80 -0.20 15.68 -0.35
C SER A 80 -1.57 15.24 0.16
N SER A 81 -2.52 14.89 -0.72
CA SER A 81 -3.81 14.30 -0.31
C SER A 81 -3.69 12.89 0.26
N ASP A 82 -2.61 12.17 -0.05
CA ASP A 82 -2.40 10.78 0.39
C ASP A 82 -1.68 10.69 1.75
N VAL A 83 -1.19 11.81 2.28
CA VAL A 83 -0.49 11.90 3.58
C VAL A 83 -1.30 11.27 4.72
N GLY A 84 -2.62 11.48 4.71
CA GLY A 84 -3.51 10.88 5.71
C GLY A 84 -3.52 9.35 5.62
N ALA A 85 -3.65 8.79 4.41
CA ALA A 85 -3.67 7.36 4.18
C ALA A 85 -2.31 6.71 4.49
N LEU A 86 -1.21 7.33 4.06
CA LEU A 86 0.14 6.90 4.39
C LEU A 86 0.39 6.91 5.91
N GLY A 87 -0.11 7.94 6.60
CA GLY A 87 0.03 8.07 8.04
C GLY A 87 -0.71 6.96 8.78
N LEU A 88 -1.96 6.70 8.37
CA LEU A 88 -2.76 5.60 8.90
C LEU A 88 -2.11 4.24 8.64
N TYR A 89 -1.52 4.03 7.46
CA TYR A 89 -0.78 2.81 7.16
C TYR A 89 0.39 2.61 8.12
N CYS A 90 1.24 3.63 8.28
CA CYS A 90 2.39 3.58 9.19
C CYS A 90 1.97 3.30 10.63
N LYS A 91 0.88 3.93 11.09
CA LYS A 91 0.37 3.73 12.45
C LYS A 91 -0.19 2.31 12.64
N THR A 92 -0.99 1.85 11.68
CA THR A 92 -1.58 0.50 11.68
C THR A 92 -0.47 -0.57 11.70
N TYR A 93 0.62 -0.35 10.96
CA TYR A 93 1.77 -1.24 10.95
C TYR A 93 2.46 -1.31 12.32
N SER A 94 2.64 -0.16 12.99
CA SER A 94 3.18 -0.18 14.34
C SER A 94 2.26 -0.90 15.33
N GLU A 95 0.95 -0.75 15.21
CA GLU A 95 -0.01 -1.43 16.09
C GLU A 95 -0.02 -2.94 15.83
N TYR A 96 0.07 -3.35 14.57
CA TYR A 96 0.23 -4.74 14.18
C TYR A 96 1.47 -5.36 14.83
N ASN A 97 2.64 -4.70 14.76
CA ASN A 97 3.85 -5.19 15.41
C ASN A 97 3.69 -5.33 16.94
N ARG A 98 3.01 -4.39 17.59
CA ARG A 98 2.73 -4.49 19.04
C ARG A 98 1.83 -5.67 19.38
N LEU A 99 0.86 -5.99 18.52
CA LEU A 99 0.01 -7.17 18.69
C LEU A 99 0.79 -8.46 18.51
N LEU A 100 1.72 -8.53 17.55
CA LEU A 100 2.63 -9.67 17.40
C LEU A 100 3.52 -9.86 18.62
N GLU A 101 4.10 -8.78 19.15
CA GLU A 101 4.89 -8.84 20.39
C GLU A 101 4.03 -9.26 21.59
N ALA A 102 2.78 -8.79 21.67
CA ALA A 102 1.84 -9.19 22.72
C ALA A 102 1.47 -10.68 22.62
N TYR A 103 1.23 -11.17 21.40
CA TYR A 103 0.98 -12.57 21.14
C TYR A 103 2.15 -13.44 21.62
N GLN A 104 3.38 -13.09 21.22
CA GLN A 104 4.59 -13.79 21.67
C GLN A 104 4.76 -13.80 23.19
N ARG A 105 4.46 -12.68 23.87
CA ARG A 105 4.52 -12.64 25.34
C ARG A 105 3.50 -13.57 25.99
N VAL A 106 2.26 -13.60 25.49
CA VAL A 106 1.21 -14.48 26.03
C VAL A 106 1.53 -15.95 25.77
N ASP A 107 2.05 -16.27 24.58
CA ASP A 107 2.49 -17.62 24.22
C ASP A 107 3.63 -18.11 25.13
N ASN A 108 4.61 -17.23 25.41
CA ASN A 108 5.70 -17.55 26.34
C ASN A 108 5.22 -17.71 27.80
N ILE A 109 4.24 -16.93 28.25
CA ILE A 109 3.65 -17.09 29.60
C ILE A 109 2.90 -18.41 29.73
N ALA A 110 2.24 -18.89 28.67
CA ALA A 110 1.59 -20.20 28.69
C ALA A 110 2.61 -21.35 28.88
N GLN A 111 3.88 -21.14 28.51
CA GLN A 111 4.96 -22.11 28.68
C GLN A 111 5.62 -22.07 30.06
N ASP A 112 5.60 -20.92 30.76
CA ASP A 112 6.18 -20.73 32.10
C ASP A 112 5.11 -20.88 33.20
N THR A 113 4.37 -22.00 33.17
CA THR A 113 3.31 -22.30 34.14
C THR A 113 3.78 -23.14 35.33
N ASP A 114 5.01 -23.62 35.32
CA ASP A 114 5.58 -24.51 36.36
C ASP A 114 5.49 -23.90 37.77
N ASN A 115 5.77 -22.59 37.91
CA ASN A 115 5.68 -21.88 39.21
C ASN A 115 4.25 -21.69 39.73
N LEU A 116 3.25 -21.63 38.83
CA LEU A 116 1.85 -21.54 39.22
C LEU A 116 1.31 -22.90 39.69
N TYR A 117 1.80 -23.98 39.07
CA TYR A 117 1.50 -25.35 39.48
C TYR A 117 1.96 -25.62 40.92
N ASP A 118 3.17 -25.21 41.28
CA ASP A 118 3.71 -25.38 42.65
C ASP A 118 2.86 -24.68 43.72
N TYR A 119 2.32 -23.49 43.43
CA TYR A 119 1.46 -22.74 44.35
C TYR A 119 0.04 -23.33 44.46
N ILE A 120 -0.43 -24.02 43.43
CA ILE A 120 -1.77 -24.65 43.39
C ILE A 120 -1.74 -26.05 44.03
N MET A 121 -0.59 -26.73 44.07
CA MET A 121 -0.42 -28.06 44.67
C MET A 121 -0.71 -28.14 46.19
N GLU A 122 -0.90 -27.01 46.88
CA GLU A 122 -1.35 -26.96 48.28
C GLU A 122 -2.88 -27.06 48.47
N GLN A 123 -3.67 -27.17 47.38
CA GLN A 123 -5.14 -27.24 47.40
C GLN A 123 -5.67 -28.64 47.03
N ASP A 124 -6.93 -28.93 47.38
CA ASP A 124 -7.61 -30.21 47.10
C ASP A 124 -7.64 -30.53 45.58
N ASP A 125 -7.44 -31.81 45.21
CA ASP A 125 -7.10 -32.27 43.84
C ASP A 125 -8.17 -31.90 42.78
N TYR A 126 -9.41 -31.74 43.22
CA TYR A 126 -10.52 -31.28 42.38
C TYR A 126 -10.44 -29.77 42.07
N VAL A 127 -10.14 -28.96 43.09
CA VAL A 127 -10.00 -27.50 42.95
C VAL A 127 -8.83 -27.16 42.04
N MET A 128 -7.74 -27.92 42.15
CA MET A 128 -6.55 -27.81 41.30
C MET A 128 -6.87 -27.98 39.80
N LYS A 129 -7.56 -29.07 39.43
CA LYS A 129 -7.95 -29.35 38.04
C LYS A 129 -8.91 -28.29 37.50
N SER A 130 -9.86 -27.83 38.31
CA SER A 130 -10.80 -26.78 37.92
C SER A 130 -10.10 -25.43 37.70
N MET A 131 -9.21 -25.00 38.61
CA MET A 131 -8.48 -23.74 38.47
C MET A 131 -7.50 -23.75 37.29
N SER A 132 -6.77 -24.85 37.08
CA SER A 132 -5.88 -25.01 35.92
C SER A 132 -6.65 -24.91 34.60
N ASN A 133 -7.79 -25.61 34.48
CA ASN A 133 -8.64 -25.52 33.30
C ASN A 133 -9.19 -24.10 33.07
N ILE A 134 -9.60 -23.39 34.13
CA ILE A 134 -10.08 -22.01 34.01
C ILE A 134 -8.96 -21.06 33.56
N ALA A 135 -7.75 -21.20 34.11
CA ALA A 135 -6.60 -20.39 33.71
C ALA A 135 -6.19 -20.66 32.26
N GLN A 136 -6.18 -21.93 31.83
CA GLN A 136 -5.92 -22.31 30.44
C GLN A 136 -6.99 -21.76 29.49
N LEU A 137 -8.28 -21.88 29.84
CA LEU A 137 -9.38 -21.33 29.03
C LEU A 137 -9.28 -19.80 28.91
N ALA A 138 -8.95 -19.10 30.01
CA ALA A 138 -8.76 -17.65 30.00
C ALA A 138 -7.55 -17.22 29.15
N SER A 139 -6.47 -18.01 29.17
CA SER A 139 -5.29 -17.80 28.32
C SER A 139 -5.63 -18.01 26.83
N ILE A 140 -6.30 -19.11 26.48
CA ILE A 140 -6.73 -19.42 25.11
C ILE A 140 -7.67 -18.34 24.56
N ASP A 141 -8.66 -17.89 25.34
CA ASP A 141 -9.55 -16.79 24.92
C ASP A 141 -8.79 -15.48 24.71
N GLY A 142 -7.79 -15.20 25.56
CA GLY A 142 -6.86 -14.08 25.38
C GLY A 142 -6.07 -14.16 24.08
N ILE A 143 -5.51 -15.34 23.78
CA ILE A 143 -4.76 -15.62 22.54
C ILE A 143 -5.68 -15.43 21.32
N LEU A 144 -6.85 -16.05 21.30
CA LEU A 144 -7.82 -15.97 20.19
C LEU A 144 -8.26 -14.52 19.92
N LYS A 145 -8.46 -13.71 20.97
CA LYS A 145 -8.77 -12.29 20.83
C LYS A 145 -7.63 -11.50 20.20
N ILE A 146 -6.38 -11.79 20.58
CA ILE A 146 -5.19 -11.17 19.99
C ILE A 146 -5.06 -11.58 18.52
N GLU A 147 -5.21 -12.87 18.18
CA GLU A 147 -5.18 -13.36 16.79
C GLU A 147 -6.25 -12.70 15.92
N THR A 148 -7.47 -12.56 16.45
CA THR A 148 -8.56 -11.86 15.77
C THR A 148 -8.20 -10.40 15.51
N ALA A 149 -7.56 -9.72 16.47
CA ALA A 149 -7.10 -8.35 16.30
C ALA A 149 -5.97 -8.24 15.27
N ILE A 150 -5.02 -9.18 15.28
CA ILE A 150 -3.92 -9.28 14.31
C ILE A 150 -4.50 -9.42 12.89
N ASN A 151 -5.42 -10.37 12.68
CA ASN A 151 -6.03 -10.60 11.37
C ASN A 151 -6.77 -9.37 10.85
N LYS A 152 -7.53 -8.67 11.71
CA LYS A 152 -8.19 -7.41 11.35
C LYS A 152 -7.19 -6.33 10.93
N LYS A 153 -6.07 -6.19 11.66
CA LYS A 153 -5.02 -5.22 11.31
C LYS A 153 -4.30 -5.60 10.02
N MET A 154 -4.06 -6.88 9.79
CA MET A 154 -3.49 -7.39 8.54
C MET A 154 -4.39 -7.06 7.34
N ASP A 155 -5.70 -7.29 7.44
CA ASP A 155 -6.67 -6.93 6.40
C ASP A 155 -6.68 -5.43 6.10
N MET A 156 -6.62 -4.60 7.15
CA MET A 156 -6.52 -3.14 6.99
C MET A 156 -5.21 -2.74 6.30
N LEU A 157 -4.11 -3.38 6.66
CA LEU A 157 -2.80 -3.12 6.04
C LEU A 157 -2.83 -3.49 4.56
N LEU A 158 -3.35 -4.65 4.17
CA LEU A 158 -3.45 -5.06 2.77
C LEU A 158 -4.26 -4.06 1.93
N LYS A 159 -5.42 -3.62 2.46
CA LYS A 159 -6.27 -2.62 1.79
C LYS A 159 -5.57 -1.27 1.61
N LEU A 160 -4.84 -0.82 2.63
CA LEU A 160 -4.07 0.42 2.56
C LEU A 160 -2.84 0.27 1.64
N GLN A 161 -2.20 -0.90 1.63
CA GLN A 161 -1.05 -1.23 0.79
C GLN A 161 -1.42 -1.16 -0.70
N ASP A 162 -2.58 -1.71 -1.06
CA ASP A 162 -3.10 -1.62 -2.44
C ASP A 162 -3.38 -0.17 -2.84
N ARG A 163 -4.00 0.62 -1.95
CA ARG A 163 -4.29 2.05 -2.20
C ARG A 163 -3.03 2.90 -2.34
N LEU A 164 -1.98 2.55 -1.62
CA LEU A 164 -0.70 3.27 -1.61
C LEU A 164 0.30 2.74 -2.66
N PHE A 165 -0.12 1.83 -3.54
CA PHE A 165 0.72 1.24 -4.59
C PHE A 165 1.96 0.51 -4.05
N LEU A 166 1.85 -0.06 -2.85
CA LEU A 166 2.93 -0.77 -2.19
C LEU A 166 2.94 -2.27 -2.53
N ASN A 167 1.88 -2.80 -3.14
CA ASN A 167 1.80 -4.17 -3.65
C ASN A 167 2.40 -4.27 -5.07
N PRO A 168 3.21 -5.31 -5.38
CA PRO A 168 3.72 -5.58 -6.74
C PRO A 168 2.68 -5.47 -7.86
N LEU A 169 1.46 -5.99 -7.68
CA LEU A 169 0.40 -5.91 -8.69
C LEU A 169 -0.09 -4.47 -8.89
N ALA A 170 -0.19 -3.71 -7.81
CA ALA A 170 -0.54 -2.30 -7.86
C ALA A 170 0.57 -1.48 -8.53
N LYS A 171 1.85 -1.83 -8.32
CA LYS A 171 2.99 -1.22 -9.02
C LYS A 171 2.92 -1.50 -10.53
N ILE A 172 2.71 -2.75 -10.94
CA ILE A 172 2.67 -3.13 -12.37
C ILE A 172 1.49 -2.50 -13.12
N LYS A 173 0.31 -2.39 -12.48
CA LYS A 173 -0.88 -1.80 -13.11
C LYS A 173 -0.76 -0.28 -13.30
N ASN A 174 0.00 0.41 -12.45
CA ASN A 174 0.07 1.87 -12.43
C ASN A 174 1.39 2.45 -12.95
N VAL A 175 2.44 1.64 -13.10
CA VAL A 175 3.64 2.05 -13.84
C VAL A 175 3.28 2.15 -15.33
N PRO A 176 3.41 3.33 -15.96
CA PRO A 176 3.21 3.47 -17.39
C PRO A 176 4.13 2.49 -18.11
N LYS A 177 3.58 1.70 -19.04
CA LYS A 177 4.42 0.88 -19.94
C LYS A 177 5.45 1.81 -20.57
N PRO A 178 6.75 1.46 -20.58
CA PRO A 178 7.75 2.31 -21.20
C PRO A 178 7.25 2.67 -22.60
N ALA A 179 7.24 3.97 -22.91
CA ALA A 179 6.80 4.45 -24.21
C ALA A 179 7.49 3.56 -25.25
N LYS A 180 6.70 2.89 -26.10
CA LYS A 180 7.25 2.13 -27.22
C LYS A 180 8.21 3.10 -27.90
N LYS A 181 9.53 2.87 -27.77
CA LYS A 181 10.53 3.63 -28.52
C LYS A 181 9.98 3.68 -29.93
N GLU A 182 9.75 4.88 -30.45
CA GLU A 182 9.27 5.07 -31.81
C GLU A 182 10.00 4.06 -32.65
N ALA A 183 9.25 3.13 -33.26
CA ALA A 183 9.84 2.03 -33.97
C ALA A 183 10.78 2.68 -34.98
N LYS A 184 12.10 2.59 -34.72
CA LYS A 184 13.12 3.06 -35.65
C LYS A 184 12.66 2.49 -36.98
N GLN A 185 12.39 3.36 -37.97
CA GLN A 185 11.91 2.92 -39.27
C GLN A 185 12.76 1.72 -39.65
N SER A 186 12.10 0.56 -39.77
CA SER A 186 12.78 -0.67 -40.18
C SER A 186 13.60 -0.33 -41.42
N ALA A 187 14.81 -0.87 -41.56
CA ALA A 187 15.62 -0.66 -42.76
C ALA A 187 14.81 -0.95 -44.05
N MET A 188 13.86 -1.88 -43.96
CA MET A 188 12.88 -2.19 -45.01
C MET A 188 11.87 -1.05 -45.26
N GLY A 189 11.38 -0.39 -44.20
CA GLY A 189 10.49 0.78 -44.31
C GLY A 189 11.17 1.99 -44.92
N ALA A 190 12.45 2.23 -44.59
CA ALA A 190 13.25 3.26 -45.23
C ALA A 190 13.54 2.94 -46.71
N PHE A 191 13.78 1.67 -47.05
CA PHE A 191 14.00 1.21 -48.42
C PHE A 191 12.74 1.36 -49.30
N MET A 192 11.56 0.98 -48.79
CA MET A 192 10.30 1.08 -49.53
C MET A 192 9.90 2.53 -49.81
N ASN A 193 10.08 3.45 -48.85
CA ASN A 193 9.82 4.88 -49.08
C ASN A 193 10.75 5.49 -50.14
N LYS A 194 12.00 5.03 -50.20
CA LYS A 194 12.96 5.48 -51.22
C LYS A 194 12.60 4.99 -52.62
N ARG A 195 11.93 3.85 -52.73
CA ARG A 195 11.46 3.27 -54.01
C ARG A 195 10.15 3.89 -54.48
N ALA A 196 9.25 4.24 -53.54
CA ALA A 196 7.96 4.87 -53.85
C ALA A 196 8.10 6.32 -54.35
N GLY A 197 9.17 7.04 -53.99
CA GLY A 197 9.44 8.41 -54.46
C GLY A 197 10.23 8.49 -55.78
N GLY A 198 10.53 7.37 -56.44
CA GLY A 198 11.47 7.29 -57.56
C GLY A 198 10.87 7.04 -58.95
N HIS A 199 9.57 7.21 -59.14
CA HIS A 199 8.94 7.20 -60.48
C HIS A 199 8.12 8.47 -60.68
N GLY A 200 8.83 9.50 -61.12
CA GLY A 200 8.31 10.83 -61.40
C GLY A 200 9.32 11.64 -62.21
N THR A 201 9.83 11.04 -63.29
CA THR A 201 10.41 11.72 -64.47
C THR A 201 10.08 10.87 -65.68
#